data_AF-A0A926JDH7-F1
#
_entry.id   AF-A0A926JDH7-F1
#
_cell.length_a   1.000
_cell.length_b   1.000
_cell.length_c   1.000
_cell.angle_alpha   90.00
_cell.angle_beta   90.00
_cell.angle_gamma   90.00
#
_symmetry.space_group_name_H-M   'P 1'
#
loop_
_entity.id
_entity.type
_entity.pdbx_description
1 polymer ?
#
loop_
_entity_poly.entity_id
_entity_poly.type
_entity_poly.pdbx_seq_one_letter_code
_entity_poly.pdbx_strand_id
1 'polypeptide(L)'
;MRRLAMMVMAAGLPVAALAQDAVIRIEAKRGPEAAAAAAAGWGERFDNIVTFPLAQNWIAIAIGPLSEADANAQIQQLKAAGTIPADSFVAVPSGNVTLTPAAGQAAVAETAPTDGAEAVQVQPAEPAAPVVPPGMHIRLQSVQGEPAGQAALAEWRNTFADAGLWAMPGGWYAVTLGPMPAETATAWLAAFKRAGSVPRDAFTADSDEFSAPVDVVEGAQLPAPGAVQDMPPLDEVQRALRWAGRYDGGIDGKDGPKTREAIAAEVAALRVSPDAGTAMAELIKRRADWRTEMGLSTLNDKVTGLSVIAPMDQLEFDRAERALSIYRPKNNSGAALILFSQPGGQQELVDLSGLVTALGWVPQPTRSIENGHILLDGANTIISAGPKVGSVMAAPKVSS
;
A
#
# COMPACT_ATOMS: atom_id res chain seq x y z
N MET A 1 21.42 2.42 -79.09
CA MET A 1 21.56 3.34 -77.94
C MET A 1 21.44 2.54 -76.66
N ARG A 2 22.54 2.36 -75.90
CA ARG A 2 22.60 1.60 -74.65
C ARG A 2 22.20 2.52 -73.48
N ARG A 3 21.26 2.10 -72.62
CA ARG A 3 20.91 2.79 -71.37
C ARG A 3 21.76 2.21 -70.25
N LEU A 4 22.59 3.04 -69.63
CA LEU A 4 23.45 2.72 -68.49
C LEU A 4 22.65 2.92 -67.19
N ALA A 5 22.62 1.92 -66.33
CA ALA A 5 22.14 2.03 -64.95
C ALA A 5 23.29 2.53 -64.06
N MET A 6 23.03 3.48 -63.16
CA MET A 6 24.00 3.97 -62.19
C MET A 6 23.46 3.69 -60.78
N MET A 7 24.16 2.81 -60.07
CA MET A 7 23.94 2.43 -58.68
C MET A 7 24.82 3.36 -57.82
N VAL A 8 24.20 4.15 -56.92
CA VAL A 8 24.94 5.00 -55.97
C VAL A 8 24.92 4.32 -54.60
N MET A 9 26.10 3.93 -54.14
CA MET A 9 26.39 3.42 -52.81
C MET A 9 26.74 4.63 -51.92
N ALA A 10 25.96 4.89 -50.87
CA ALA A 10 26.21 5.96 -49.91
C ALA A 10 26.92 5.40 -48.66
N ALA A 11 28.14 5.87 -48.41
CA ALA A 11 28.89 5.63 -47.18
C ALA A 11 28.46 6.63 -46.10
N GLY A 12 28.16 6.14 -44.89
CA GLY A 12 27.76 6.97 -43.75
C GLY A 12 28.93 7.67 -43.07
N LEU A 13 28.75 8.95 -42.75
CA LEU A 13 29.61 9.72 -41.86
C LEU A 13 29.18 9.50 -40.39
N PRO A 14 30.11 9.39 -39.42
CA PRO A 14 29.75 9.32 -38.01
C PRO A 14 29.30 10.70 -37.51
N VAL A 15 28.11 10.76 -36.93
CA VAL A 15 27.61 11.94 -36.23
C VAL A 15 28.23 11.98 -34.84
N ALA A 16 28.93 13.07 -34.51
CA ALA A 16 29.42 13.33 -33.16
C ALA A 16 28.23 13.58 -32.22
N ALA A 17 28.15 12.81 -31.12
CA ALA A 17 27.18 13.03 -30.06
C ALA A 17 27.49 14.37 -29.36
N LEU A 18 26.53 15.29 -29.34
CA LEU A 18 26.62 16.51 -28.56
C LEU A 18 26.48 16.13 -27.08
N ALA A 19 27.52 16.36 -26.28
CA ALA A 19 27.49 16.14 -24.84
C ALA A 19 26.48 17.10 -24.18
N GLN A 20 25.58 16.57 -23.37
CA GLN A 20 24.59 17.36 -22.63
C GLN A 20 25.19 17.74 -21.26
N ASP A 21 24.96 18.99 -20.85
CA ASP A 21 25.37 19.49 -19.53
C ASP A 21 24.51 18.83 -18.43
N ALA A 22 25.16 18.07 -17.55
CA ALA A 22 24.58 17.38 -16.41
C ALA A 22 25.11 17.96 -15.09
N VAL A 23 24.44 17.63 -13.98
CA VAL A 23 24.84 17.98 -12.61
C VAL A 23 24.67 16.78 -11.70
N ILE A 24 25.51 16.65 -10.67
CA ILE A 24 25.31 15.66 -9.60
C ILE A 24 24.49 16.32 -8.50
N ARG A 25 23.21 15.97 -8.38
CA ARG A 25 22.34 16.52 -7.33
C ARG A 25 22.66 15.83 -6.00
N ILE A 26 23.05 16.63 -5.01
CA ILE A 26 23.48 16.17 -3.69
C ILE A 26 22.43 16.43 -2.61
N GLU A 27 21.64 17.49 -2.74
CA GLU A 27 20.64 17.88 -1.75
C GLU A 27 19.54 18.74 -2.37
N ALA A 28 18.38 18.82 -1.73
CA ALA A 28 17.34 19.79 -2.03
C ALA A 28 16.79 20.41 -0.75
N LYS A 29 16.53 21.73 -0.76
CA LYS A 29 15.95 22.47 0.36
C LYS A 29 14.71 23.23 -0.06
N ARG A 30 13.76 23.39 0.86
CA ARG A 30 12.56 24.21 0.64
C ARG A 30 12.86 25.66 0.99
N GLY A 31 12.66 26.56 0.02
CA GLY A 31 12.89 28.00 0.14
C GLY A 31 14.35 28.44 -0.10
N PRO A 32 14.56 29.70 -0.51
CA PRO A 32 15.85 30.22 -0.95
C PRO A 32 16.91 30.32 0.15
N GLU A 33 16.53 30.71 1.37
CA GLU A 33 17.48 30.88 2.48
C GLU A 33 18.10 29.54 2.91
N ALA A 34 17.28 28.50 3.05
CA ALA A 34 17.74 27.16 3.41
C ALA A 34 18.64 26.55 2.33
N ALA A 35 18.31 26.80 1.05
CA ALA A 35 19.12 26.34 -0.08
C ALA A 35 20.47 27.06 -0.17
N ALA A 36 20.50 28.37 0.06
CA ALA A 36 21.74 29.15 0.07
C ALA A 36 22.68 28.72 1.21
N ALA A 37 22.16 28.48 2.40
CA ALA A 37 22.95 27.98 3.53
C ALA A 37 23.53 26.58 3.26
N ALA A 38 22.74 25.67 2.70
CA ALA A 38 23.20 24.34 2.32
C ALA A 38 24.26 24.40 1.21
N ALA A 39 24.04 25.23 0.19
CA ALA A 39 24.97 25.40 -0.92
C ALA A 39 26.32 25.98 -0.47
N ALA A 40 26.33 26.93 0.47
CA ALA A 40 27.56 27.46 1.07
C ALA A 40 28.34 26.37 1.84
N GLY A 41 27.65 25.54 2.63
CA GLY A 41 28.30 24.44 3.36
C GLY A 41 28.89 23.35 2.46
N TRP A 42 28.28 23.10 1.29
CA TRP A 42 28.86 22.22 0.27
C TRP A 42 29.99 22.90 -0.51
N GLY A 43 29.92 24.23 -0.69
CA GLY A 43 30.95 25.05 -1.33
C GLY A 43 32.30 25.08 -0.59
N GLU A 44 32.34 24.74 0.70
CA GLU A 44 33.59 24.55 1.45
C GLU A 44 34.34 23.26 1.04
N ARG A 45 33.63 22.29 0.45
CA ARG A 45 34.16 20.97 0.07
C ARG A 45 34.29 20.77 -1.43
N PHE A 46 33.54 21.51 -2.23
CA PHE A 46 33.49 21.38 -3.68
C PHE A 46 33.45 22.76 -4.35
N ASP A 47 34.29 22.97 -5.36
CA ASP A 47 34.45 24.26 -6.02
C ASP A 47 33.30 24.61 -6.99
N ASN A 48 32.60 23.61 -7.53
CA ASN A 48 31.60 23.76 -8.59
C ASN A 48 30.17 23.49 -8.09
N ILE A 49 29.79 24.10 -6.96
CA ILE A 49 28.41 24.01 -6.46
C ILE A 49 27.49 24.99 -7.18
N VAL A 50 26.40 24.47 -7.72
CA VAL A 50 25.32 25.22 -8.37
C VAL A 50 23.99 24.92 -7.69
N THR A 51 23.09 25.90 -7.76
CA THR A 51 21.70 25.76 -7.31
C THR A 51 20.73 26.05 -8.43
N PHE A 52 19.59 25.37 -8.43
CA PHE A 52 18.52 25.62 -9.39
C PHE A 52 17.13 25.29 -8.82
N PRO A 53 16.09 26.02 -9.24
CA PRO A 53 14.74 25.82 -8.71
C PRO A 53 14.14 24.48 -9.16
N LEU A 54 13.35 23.88 -8.27
CA LEU A 54 12.49 22.71 -8.48
C LEU A 54 11.02 23.11 -8.23
N ALA A 55 10.10 22.18 -8.49
CA ALA A 55 8.68 22.37 -8.23
C ALA A 55 8.39 22.63 -6.73
N GLN A 56 7.28 23.32 -6.45
CA GLN A 56 6.76 23.52 -5.08
C GLN A 56 7.75 24.22 -4.12
N ASN A 57 8.48 25.23 -4.61
CA ASN A 57 9.42 26.06 -3.85
C ASN A 57 10.62 25.28 -3.26
N TRP A 58 10.99 24.17 -3.88
CA TRP A 58 12.23 23.46 -3.60
C TRP A 58 13.37 23.99 -4.48
N ILE A 59 14.60 23.94 -3.99
CA ILE A 59 15.80 24.34 -4.72
C ILE A 59 16.81 23.22 -4.55
N ALA A 60 17.33 22.72 -5.68
CA ALA A 60 18.38 21.73 -5.71
C ALA A 60 19.75 22.38 -5.43
N ILE A 61 20.60 21.66 -4.73
CA ILE A 61 22.04 21.90 -4.64
C ILE A 61 22.74 20.77 -5.39
N ALA A 62 23.63 21.12 -6.31
CA ALA A 62 24.30 20.15 -7.17
C ALA A 62 25.75 20.54 -7.49
N ILE A 63 26.55 19.55 -7.89
CA ILE A 63 27.92 19.70 -8.40
C ILE A 63 27.85 19.76 -9.93
N GLY A 64 28.29 20.86 -10.54
CA GLY A 64 28.30 21.01 -12.00
C GLY A 64 28.37 22.46 -12.48
N PRO A 65 28.24 22.71 -13.79
CA PRO A 65 27.92 21.74 -14.85
C PRO A 65 29.08 20.79 -15.18
N LEU A 66 28.74 19.57 -15.60
CA LEU A 66 29.63 18.46 -16.00
C LEU A 66 29.07 17.82 -17.28
N SER A 67 29.87 17.08 -18.04
CA SER A 67 29.29 16.19 -19.06
C SER A 67 28.56 15.02 -18.37
N GLU A 68 27.56 14.43 -19.01
CA GLU A 68 26.87 13.25 -18.46
C GLU A 68 27.82 12.08 -18.15
N ALA A 69 28.82 11.87 -19.02
CA ALA A 69 29.84 10.84 -18.82
C ALA A 69 30.70 11.13 -17.59
N ASP A 70 31.13 12.39 -17.41
CA ASP A 70 31.93 12.80 -16.25
C ASP A 70 31.12 12.77 -14.96
N ALA A 71 29.86 13.20 -14.99
CA ALA A 71 28.96 13.16 -13.84
C ALA A 71 28.74 11.72 -13.35
N ASN A 72 28.56 10.77 -14.27
CA ASN A 72 28.41 9.35 -13.95
C ASN A 72 29.70 8.71 -13.42
N ALA A 73 30.87 9.11 -13.92
CA ALA A 73 32.14 8.64 -13.38
C ALA A 73 32.41 9.23 -11.98
N GLN A 74 32.20 10.53 -11.83
CA GLN A 74 32.50 11.28 -10.61
C GLN A 74 31.55 10.91 -9.46
N ILE A 75 30.26 10.67 -9.71
CA ILE A 75 29.31 10.29 -8.66
C ILE A 75 29.68 8.96 -7.99
N GLN A 76 30.19 7.99 -8.76
CA GLN A 76 30.59 6.69 -8.21
C GLN A 76 31.82 6.82 -7.32
N GLN A 77 32.79 7.64 -7.72
CA GLN A 77 33.98 7.93 -6.91
C GLN A 77 33.61 8.65 -5.61
N LEU A 78 32.75 9.67 -5.68
CA LEU A 78 32.32 10.44 -4.51
C LEU A 78 31.49 9.61 -3.52
N LYS A 79 30.65 8.69 -4.00
CA LYS A 79 29.91 7.74 -3.15
C LYS A 79 30.83 6.71 -2.52
N ALA A 80 31.77 6.15 -3.28
CA ALA A 80 32.75 5.20 -2.75
C ALA A 80 33.66 5.83 -1.68
N ALA A 81 33.97 7.11 -1.82
CA ALA A 81 34.72 7.90 -0.83
C ALA A 81 33.85 8.43 0.33
N GLY A 82 32.53 8.22 0.31
CA GLY A 82 31.59 8.71 1.33
C GLY A 82 31.52 10.25 1.43
N THR A 83 31.94 10.97 0.39
CA THR A 83 32.05 12.45 0.40
C THR A 83 30.73 13.14 0.06
N ILE A 84 29.80 12.41 -0.59
CA ILE A 84 28.42 12.85 -0.88
C ILE A 84 27.39 11.84 -0.33
N PRO A 85 26.12 12.24 -0.13
CA PRO A 85 25.06 11.34 0.29
C PRO A 85 24.81 10.17 -0.68
N ALA A 86 24.43 9.00 -0.14
CA ALA A 86 24.20 7.79 -0.94
C ALA A 86 23.03 7.92 -1.94
N ASP A 87 22.07 8.80 -1.64
CA ASP A 87 20.91 9.15 -2.45
C ASP A 87 21.18 10.25 -3.49
N SER A 88 22.42 10.73 -3.60
CA SER A 88 22.82 11.64 -4.68
C SER A 88 22.64 10.98 -6.05
N PHE A 89 22.28 11.74 -7.09
CA PHE A 89 22.13 11.20 -8.45
C PHE A 89 22.48 12.22 -9.53
N VAL A 90 22.83 11.73 -10.71
CA VAL A 90 23.08 12.57 -11.88
C VAL A 90 21.75 13.05 -12.44
N ALA A 91 21.59 14.35 -12.57
CA ALA A 91 20.44 15.00 -13.17
C ALA A 91 20.89 15.80 -14.39
N VAL A 92 20.15 15.73 -15.48
CA VAL A 92 20.29 16.65 -16.60
C VAL A 92 19.22 17.72 -16.40
N PRO A 93 19.58 18.97 -16.03
CA PRO A 93 18.60 20.03 -15.85
C PRO A 93 17.87 20.26 -17.19
N SER A 94 16.62 19.83 -17.28
CA SER A 94 15.85 19.94 -18.52
C SER A 94 15.45 21.41 -18.76
N GLY A 95 15.82 21.97 -19.92
CA GLY A 95 15.42 23.32 -20.34
C GLY A 95 16.37 24.44 -19.89
N ASN A 96 15.99 25.70 -20.14
CA ASN A 96 16.76 26.91 -19.77
C ASN A 96 16.74 27.18 -18.26
N VAL A 97 17.04 26.17 -17.45
CA VAL A 97 17.18 26.30 -16.00
C VAL A 97 18.51 26.99 -15.71
N THR A 98 18.46 28.22 -15.20
CA THR A 98 19.66 28.95 -14.81
C THR A 98 20.30 28.29 -13.60
N LEU A 99 21.42 27.61 -13.84
CA LEU A 99 22.33 27.19 -12.78
C LEU A 99 22.92 28.43 -12.13
N THR A 100 22.62 28.64 -10.85
CA THR A 100 23.17 29.77 -10.09
C THR A 100 24.35 29.26 -9.26
N PRO A 101 25.59 29.69 -9.54
CA PRO A 101 26.75 29.30 -8.74
C PRO A 101 26.55 29.72 -7.28
N ALA A 102 26.79 28.80 -6.35
CA ALA A 102 26.87 29.14 -4.94
C ALA A 102 28.10 30.04 -4.75
N ALA A 103 27.90 31.25 -4.22
CA ALA A 103 28.91 32.30 -4.19
C ALA A 103 30.24 31.79 -3.58
N GLY A 104 31.25 31.69 -4.45
CA GLY A 104 32.54 31.10 -4.11
C GLY A 104 33.52 30.95 -5.28
N GLN A 105 33.20 31.35 -6.51
CA GLN A 105 34.21 31.62 -7.55
C GLN A 105 33.60 32.45 -8.70
N ALA A 106 34.28 33.55 -9.00
CA ALA A 106 33.93 34.51 -10.02
C ALA A 106 34.15 33.93 -11.42
N ALA A 107 33.16 34.12 -12.28
CA ALA A 107 33.28 33.96 -13.72
C ALA A 107 34.45 34.81 -14.24
N VAL A 108 35.40 34.18 -14.93
CA VAL A 108 36.18 34.83 -15.98
C VAL A 108 35.61 34.36 -17.32
N ALA A 109 34.49 34.98 -17.70
CA ALA A 109 34.05 35.00 -19.09
C ALA A 109 34.61 36.29 -19.71
N GLU A 110 35.63 36.10 -20.54
CA GLU A 110 36.24 37.12 -21.36
C GLU A 110 35.18 37.67 -22.34
N THR A 111 35.06 38.99 -22.36
CA THR A 111 34.08 39.73 -23.15
C THR A 111 34.59 39.91 -24.59
N ALA A 112 33.78 39.54 -25.56
CA ALA A 112 33.83 40.12 -26.91
C ALA A 112 32.41 40.56 -27.30
N PRO A 113 32.18 41.83 -27.67
CA PRO A 113 30.84 42.37 -27.87
C PRO A 113 30.39 42.18 -29.32
N THR A 114 29.10 41.94 -29.54
CA THR A 114 28.44 42.43 -30.76
C THR A 114 27.01 42.83 -30.44
N ASP A 115 26.79 44.10 -30.74
CA ASP A 115 25.58 44.89 -30.72
C ASP A 115 24.50 44.32 -31.65
N GLY A 116 23.22 44.54 -31.36
CA GLY A 116 22.14 44.19 -32.27
C GLY A 116 20.82 43.82 -31.60
N ALA A 117 20.05 44.84 -31.24
CA ALA A 117 18.64 44.71 -30.90
C ALA A 117 17.83 44.25 -32.12
N GLU A 118 17.05 43.17 -31.98
CA GLU A 118 15.83 43.01 -32.77
C GLU A 118 14.81 42.14 -32.00
N ALA A 119 13.60 42.67 -31.88
CA ALA A 119 12.50 42.10 -31.12
C ALA A 119 11.97 40.82 -31.78
N VAL A 120 12.09 39.68 -31.10
CA VAL A 120 11.37 38.46 -31.48
C VAL A 120 10.08 38.40 -30.69
N GLN A 121 8.97 38.43 -31.43
CA GLN A 121 7.61 38.34 -30.91
C GLN A 121 7.41 37.00 -30.20
N VAL A 122 6.80 37.05 -29.01
CA VAL A 122 6.45 35.87 -28.22
C VAL A 122 5.39 35.07 -28.96
N GLN A 123 5.79 34.00 -29.64
CA GLN A 123 4.88 32.94 -30.04
C GLN A 123 4.43 32.22 -28.74
N PRO A 124 3.13 32.08 -28.46
CA PRO A 124 2.68 31.30 -27.30
C PRO A 124 3.23 29.87 -27.41
N ALA A 125 4.08 29.49 -26.45
CA ALA A 125 4.58 28.13 -26.33
C ALA A 125 3.39 27.21 -26.02
N GLU A 126 3.15 26.27 -26.92
CA GLU A 126 2.20 25.19 -26.75
C GLU A 126 2.55 24.41 -25.46
N PRO A 127 1.56 24.04 -24.61
CA PRO A 127 1.83 23.43 -23.32
C PRO A 127 2.71 22.17 -23.46
N ALA A 128 3.82 22.12 -22.75
CA ALA A 128 4.65 20.92 -22.65
C ALA A 128 3.80 19.77 -22.12
N ALA A 129 3.71 18.68 -22.89
CA ALA A 129 2.92 17.51 -22.54
C ALA A 129 3.37 16.95 -21.17
N PRO A 130 2.43 16.54 -20.31
CA PRO A 130 2.74 16.04 -18.98
C PRO A 130 3.61 14.77 -19.05
N VAL A 131 4.75 14.79 -18.36
CA VAL A 131 5.76 13.72 -18.35
C VAL A 131 5.21 12.48 -17.65
N VAL A 132 5.19 11.35 -18.35
CA VAL A 132 4.81 10.04 -17.78
C VAL A 132 5.98 9.49 -16.95
N PRO A 133 5.83 9.22 -15.64
CA PRO A 133 6.86 8.58 -14.83
C PRO A 133 7.15 7.15 -15.33
N PRO A 134 8.43 6.73 -15.43
CA PRO A 134 8.78 5.43 -16.00
C PRO A 134 8.36 4.25 -15.10
N GLY A 135 7.91 3.15 -15.71
CA GLY A 135 7.57 1.92 -15.01
C GLY A 135 6.53 1.07 -15.76
N MET A 136 5.94 0.11 -15.05
CA MET A 136 4.82 -0.70 -15.52
C MET A 136 3.54 -0.32 -14.81
N HIS A 137 2.44 -0.34 -15.55
CA HIS A 137 1.09 -0.13 -15.06
C HIS A 137 0.31 -1.43 -15.14
N ILE A 138 -0.59 -1.67 -14.19
CA ILE A 138 -1.65 -2.66 -14.36
C ILE A 138 -2.82 -1.95 -15.02
N ARG A 139 -3.12 -2.27 -16.28
CA ARG A 139 -4.24 -1.71 -17.04
C ARG A 139 -5.51 -2.48 -16.72
N LEU A 140 -6.46 -1.80 -16.09
CA LEU A 140 -7.73 -2.36 -15.62
C LEU A 140 -8.80 -2.35 -16.71
N GLN A 141 -8.85 -1.26 -17.47
CA GLN A 141 -9.84 -1.04 -18.52
C GLN A 141 -9.33 -0.01 -19.53
N SER A 142 -9.80 -0.11 -20.77
CA SER A 142 -9.58 0.92 -21.80
C SER A 142 -10.92 1.30 -22.44
N VAL A 143 -11.17 2.59 -22.58
CA VAL A 143 -12.42 3.14 -23.13
C VAL A 143 -12.13 4.31 -24.08
N GLN A 144 -13.04 4.58 -25.01
CA GLN A 144 -12.89 5.66 -25.97
C GLN A 144 -13.58 6.93 -25.45
N GLY A 145 -12.89 8.07 -25.56
CA GLY A 145 -13.39 9.36 -25.14
C GLY A 145 -13.19 9.65 -23.64
N GLU A 146 -12.84 10.90 -23.35
CA GLU A 146 -12.49 11.34 -21.99
C GLU A 146 -13.65 11.20 -20.98
N PRO A 147 -14.92 11.57 -21.31
CA PRO A 147 -16.02 11.42 -20.36
C PRO A 147 -16.26 9.96 -19.95
N ALA A 148 -16.09 9.02 -20.88
CA ALA A 148 -16.17 7.59 -20.58
C ALA A 148 -14.99 7.14 -19.71
N GLY A 149 -13.78 7.67 -19.97
CA GLY A 149 -12.60 7.45 -19.14
C GLY A 149 -12.79 7.91 -17.69
N GLN A 150 -13.33 9.12 -17.49
CA GLN A 150 -13.63 9.66 -16.16
C GLN A 150 -14.70 8.84 -15.44
N ALA A 151 -15.75 8.41 -16.15
CA ALA A 151 -16.79 7.56 -15.57
C ALA A 151 -16.24 6.18 -15.16
N ALA A 152 -15.42 5.55 -16.02
CA ALA A 152 -14.76 4.28 -15.70
C ALA A 152 -13.80 4.43 -14.51
N LEU A 153 -13.03 5.52 -14.45
CA LEU A 153 -12.16 5.81 -13.32
C LEU A 153 -12.94 5.94 -12.01
N ALA A 154 -14.07 6.66 -12.01
CA ALA A 154 -14.92 6.81 -10.83
C ALA A 154 -15.48 5.44 -10.34
N GLU A 155 -15.86 4.56 -11.26
CA GLU A 155 -16.29 3.20 -10.93
C GLU A 155 -15.14 2.39 -10.31
N TRP A 156 -13.97 2.39 -10.97
CA TRP A 156 -12.78 1.67 -10.50
C TRP A 156 -12.27 2.16 -9.16
N ARG A 157 -12.39 3.45 -8.86
CA ARG A 157 -12.00 4.03 -7.56
C ARG A 157 -12.82 3.51 -6.37
N ASN A 158 -13.99 2.90 -6.60
CA ASN A 158 -14.71 2.19 -5.55
C ASN A 158 -13.98 0.90 -5.10
N THR A 159 -13.18 0.29 -5.98
CA THR A 159 -12.40 -0.92 -5.69
C THR A 159 -10.94 -0.57 -5.40
N PHE A 160 -10.35 0.31 -6.20
CA PHE A 160 -8.97 0.76 -6.11
C PHE A 160 -8.93 2.28 -6.04
N ALA A 161 -8.94 2.83 -4.82
CA ALA A 161 -8.94 4.27 -4.59
C ALA A 161 -7.75 5.00 -5.26
N ASP A 162 -6.66 4.27 -5.51
CA ASP A 162 -5.44 4.69 -6.18
C ASP A 162 -5.42 4.49 -7.70
N ALA A 163 -6.55 4.09 -8.30
CA ALA A 163 -6.67 4.04 -9.74
C ALA A 163 -6.44 5.43 -10.35
N GLY A 164 -5.68 5.45 -11.45
CA GLY A 164 -5.38 6.64 -12.24
C GLY A 164 -5.84 6.48 -13.69
N LEU A 165 -6.16 7.61 -14.33
CA LEU A 165 -6.60 7.72 -15.71
C LEU A 165 -5.49 8.32 -16.58
N TRP A 166 -5.21 7.63 -17.68
CA TRP A 166 -4.18 8.01 -18.66
C TRP A 166 -4.80 8.13 -20.05
N ALA A 167 -4.38 9.15 -20.80
CA ALA A 167 -4.70 9.28 -22.22
C ALA A 167 -3.80 8.36 -23.05
N MET A 168 -4.34 7.79 -24.12
CA MET A 168 -3.66 6.93 -25.09
C MET A 168 -3.87 7.45 -26.51
N PRO A 169 -3.01 7.05 -27.47
CA PRO A 169 -3.17 7.41 -28.87
C PRO A 169 -4.56 7.04 -29.43
N GLY A 170 -5.07 7.85 -30.35
CA GLY A 170 -6.37 7.58 -31.00
C GLY A 170 -7.61 7.91 -30.15
N GLY A 171 -7.46 8.75 -29.12
CA GLY A 171 -8.58 9.20 -28.27
C GLY A 171 -9.08 8.15 -27.28
N TRP A 172 -8.23 7.16 -26.99
CA TRP A 172 -8.48 6.16 -25.96
C TRP A 172 -7.98 6.62 -24.60
N TYR A 173 -8.58 6.08 -23.55
CA TYR A 173 -8.24 6.36 -22.16
C TYR A 173 -8.13 5.04 -21.40
N ALA A 174 -7.12 4.92 -20.56
CA ALA A 174 -6.85 3.73 -19.76
C ALA A 174 -6.96 4.04 -18.27
N VAL A 175 -7.73 3.21 -17.57
CA VAL A 175 -7.72 3.18 -16.10
C VAL A 175 -6.64 2.19 -15.67
N THR A 176 -5.73 2.63 -14.80
CA THR A 176 -4.55 1.86 -14.42
C THR A 176 -4.22 1.95 -12.92
N LEU A 177 -3.43 1.01 -12.43
CA LEU A 177 -2.70 1.11 -11.17
C LEU A 177 -1.19 1.23 -11.48
N GLY A 178 -0.49 2.16 -10.84
CA GLY A 178 0.94 2.38 -11.06
C GLY A 178 1.29 3.80 -11.53
N PRO A 179 2.57 4.07 -11.84
CA PRO A 179 3.60 3.08 -12.21
C PRO A 179 4.24 2.31 -11.04
N MET A 180 4.78 1.12 -11.34
CA MET A 180 5.54 0.26 -10.42
C MET A 180 6.57 -0.61 -11.18
N PRO A 181 7.54 -1.27 -10.52
CA PRO A 181 8.44 -2.21 -11.18
C PRO A 181 7.72 -3.36 -11.88
N ALA A 182 8.28 -3.89 -12.97
CA ALA A 182 7.64 -4.92 -13.79
C ALA A 182 7.28 -6.21 -13.03
N GLU A 183 8.18 -6.66 -12.15
CA GLU A 183 7.94 -7.83 -11.28
C GLU A 183 6.78 -7.58 -10.32
N THR A 184 6.69 -6.37 -9.75
CA THR A 184 5.59 -5.94 -8.89
C THR A 184 4.27 -5.92 -9.65
N ALA A 185 4.22 -5.31 -10.84
CA ALA A 185 3.01 -5.25 -11.66
C ALA A 185 2.51 -6.66 -12.02
N THR A 186 3.41 -7.56 -12.40
CA THR A 186 3.09 -8.94 -12.76
C THR A 186 2.55 -9.73 -11.56
N ALA A 187 3.23 -9.65 -10.41
CA ALA A 187 2.83 -10.38 -9.20
C ALA A 187 1.47 -9.91 -8.67
N TRP A 188 1.24 -8.60 -8.63
CA TRP A 188 -0.03 -8.03 -8.19
C TRP A 188 -1.17 -8.26 -9.18
N LEU A 189 -0.92 -8.18 -10.48
CA LEU A 189 -1.92 -8.57 -11.48
C LEU A 189 -2.38 -10.02 -11.26
N ALA A 190 -1.44 -10.95 -11.03
CA ALA A 190 -1.77 -12.33 -10.74
C ALA A 190 -2.58 -12.49 -9.44
N ALA A 191 -2.23 -11.73 -8.39
CA ALA A 191 -2.97 -11.72 -7.13
C ALA A 191 -4.40 -11.19 -7.29
N PHE A 192 -4.59 -10.06 -7.96
CA PHE A 192 -5.91 -9.48 -8.21
C PHE A 192 -6.77 -10.37 -9.11
N LYS A 193 -6.19 -11.03 -10.12
CA LYS A 193 -6.92 -12.02 -10.95
C LYS A 193 -7.38 -13.22 -10.14
N ARG A 194 -6.53 -13.74 -9.23
CA ARG A 194 -6.91 -14.84 -8.31
C ARG A 194 -8.06 -14.43 -7.38
N ALA A 195 -8.06 -13.18 -6.94
CA ALA A 195 -9.10 -12.61 -6.09
C ALA A 195 -10.40 -12.24 -6.83
N GLY A 196 -10.37 -12.23 -8.17
CA GLY A 196 -11.49 -11.75 -8.98
C GLY A 196 -11.71 -10.23 -8.89
N SER A 197 -10.76 -9.47 -8.33
CA SER A 197 -10.86 -8.01 -8.17
C SER A 197 -10.61 -7.23 -9.46
N VAL A 198 -10.05 -7.89 -10.48
CA VAL A 198 -9.82 -7.32 -11.82
C VAL A 198 -10.29 -8.30 -12.88
N PRO A 199 -10.70 -7.82 -14.07
CA PRO A 199 -11.17 -8.71 -15.13
C PRO A 199 -10.02 -9.53 -15.71
N ARG A 200 -10.36 -10.62 -16.40
CA ARG A 200 -9.37 -11.58 -16.92
C ARG A 200 -8.48 -10.99 -18.01
N ASP A 201 -9.01 -10.03 -18.75
CA ASP A 201 -8.35 -9.27 -19.80
C ASP A 201 -7.51 -8.11 -19.27
N ALA A 202 -7.48 -7.83 -17.96
CA ALA A 202 -6.52 -6.89 -17.38
C ALA A 202 -5.08 -7.37 -17.63
N PHE A 203 -4.17 -6.46 -17.95
CA PHE A 203 -2.78 -6.79 -18.29
C PHE A 203 -1.81 -5.69 -17.88
N THR A 204 -0.51 -5.99 -17.92
CA THR A 204 0.54 -5.01 -17.63
C THR A 204 0.91 -4.23 -18.89
N ALA A 205 0.96 -2.90 -18.81
CA ALA A 205 1.35 -2.01 -19.90
C ALA A 205 2.54 -1.16 -19.45
N ASP A 206 3.46 -0.86 -20.37
CA ASP A 206 4.55 0.06 -20.09
C ASP A 206 4.01 1.50 -20.03
N SER A 207 4.66 2.34 -19.23
CA SER A 207 4.37 3.76 -19.16
C SER A 207 4.47 4.46 -20.53
N ASP A 208 5.33 3.99 -21.43
CA ASP A 208 5.49 4.55 -22.78
C ASP A 208 4.27 4.39 -23.71
N GLU A 209 3.33 3.50 -23.37
CA GLU A 209 2.06 3.33 -24.09
C GLU A 209 1.09 4.50 -23.85
N PHE A 210 1.30 5.28 -22.78
CA PHE A 210 0.43 6.39 -22.40
C PHE A 210 0.95 7.73 -22.93
N SER A 211 0.05 8.56 -23.44
CA SER A 211 0.40 9.86 -24.02
C SER A 211 0.49 10.97 -22.97
N ALA A 212 -0.37 10.94 -21.96
CA ALA A 212 -0.45 11.97 -20.92
C ALA A 212 -1.25 11.47 -19.70
N PRO A 213 -0.85 11.78 -18.45
CA PRO A 213 -1.74 11.63 -17.31
C PRO A 213 -2.95 12.57 -17.43
N VAL A 214 -4.13 12.07 -17.04
CA VAL A 214 -5.39 12.83 -17.03
C VAL A 214 -5.82 13.08 -15.59
N ASP A 215 -5.94 12.02 -14.79
CA ASP A 215 -6.26 12.08 -13.37
C ASP A 215 -5.54 10.94 -12.66
N VAL A 216 -4.35 11.24 -12.14
CA VAL A 216 -3.45 10.27 -11.51
C VAL A 216 -3.25 10.63 -10.04
N VAL A 217 -3.28 9.60 -9.18
CA VAL A 217 -3.03 9.76 -7.75
C VAL A 217 -1.61 9.33 -7.46
N GLU A 218 -0.77 10.24 -6.97
CA GLU A 218 0.47 9.85 -6.31
C GLU A 218 0.10 9.30 -4.92
N GLY A 219 0.35 8.02 -4.63
CA GLY A 219 0.24 7.58 -3.24
C GLY A 219 -0.06 6.13 -2.89
N ALA A 220 -0.18 5.19 -3.82
CA ALA A 220 -0.29 3.77 -3.44
C ALA A 220 0.64 2.90 -4.27
N GLN A 221 1.93 2.96 -3.93
CA GLN A 221 2.88 1.97 -4.40
C GLN A 221 2.53 0.61 -3.77
N LEU A 222 2.07 -0.31 -4.61
CA LEU A 222 2.01 -1.72 -4.28
C LEU A 222 3.41 -2.22 -3.91
N PRO A 223 3.57 -2.93 -2.77
CA PRO A 223 4.88 -3.37 -2.33
C PRO A 223 5.44 -4.43 -3.28
N ALA A 224 6.76 -4.49 -3.39
CA ALA A 224 7.44 -5.52 -4.16
C ALA A 224 7.08 -6.92 -3.63
N PRO A 225 7.04 -7.96 -4.49
CA PRO A 225 6.57 -9.29 -4.12
C PRO A 225 7.38 -9.96 -3.00
N GLY A 226 8.66 -9.60 -2.85
CA GLY A 226 9.56 -10.25 -1.89
C GLY A 226 9.79 -11.73 -2.22
N ALA A 227 10.32 -12.47 -1.25
CA ALA A 227 10.51 -13.91 -1.37
C ALA A 227 9.21 -14.66 -1.04
N VAL A 228 8.86 -15.67 -1.84
CA VAL A 228 7.72 -16.56 -1.58
C VAL A 228 7.89 -17.23 -0.22
N GLN A 229 6.83 -17.19 0.60
CA GLN A 229 6.78 -17.84 1.90
C GLN A 229 5.84 -19.04 1.88
N ASP A 230 6.14 -20.04 2.70
CA ASP A 230 5.23 -21.15 2.93
C ASP A 230 3.94 -20.66 3.59
N MET A 231 2.82 -21.28 3.23
CA MET A 231 1.53 -21.00 3.85
C MET A 231 1.56 -21.42 5.33
N PRO A 232 1.16 -20.53 6.27
CA PRO A 232 0.96 -20.93 7.66
C PRO A 232 -0.08 -22.08 7.80
N PRO A 233 -0.17 -22.74 8.96
CA PRO A 233 -1.17 -23.78 9.19
C PRO A 233 -2.58 -23.32 8.80
N LEU A 234 -3.24 -24.06 7.91
CA LEU A 234 -4.49 -23.61 7.28
C LEU A 234 -5.63 -23.40 8.28
N ASP A 235 -5.64 -24.11 9.40
CA ASP A 235 -6.63 -23.91 10.45
C ASP A 235 -6.42 -22.56 11.19
N GLU A 236 -5.18 -22.10 11.32
CA GLU A 236 -4.87 -20.74 11.79
C GLU A 236 -5.29 -19.69 10.77
N VAL A 237 -5.00 -19.93 9.49
CA VAL A 237 -5.43 -19.06 8.38
C VAL A 237 -6.94 -18.92 8.34
N GLN A 238 -7.69 -20.03 8.42
CA GLN A 238 -9.16 -20.03 8.45
C GLN A 238 -9.70 -19.26 9.67
N ARG A 239 -9.08 -19.41 10.86
CA ARG A 239 -9.44 -18.61 12.06
C ARG A 239 -9.20 -17.12 11.84
N ALA A 240 -8.08 -16.76 11.21
CA ALA A 240 -7.71 -15.38 10.95
C ALA A 240 -8.62 -14.74 9.88
N LEU A 241 -8.91 -15.46 8.80
CA LEU A 241 -9.86 -15.02 7.76
C LEU A 241 -11.28 -14.86 8.30
N ARG A 242 -11.73 -15.75 9.18
CA ARG A 242 -13.03 -15.61 9.84
C ARG A 242 -13.07 -14.37 10.74
N TRP A 243 -12.01 -14.11 11.50
CA TRP A 243 -11.88 -12.89 12.30
C TRP A 243 -11.92 -11.63 11.43
N ALA A 244 -11.33 -11.67 10.24
CA ALA A 244 -11.40 -10.58 9.25
C ALA A 244 -12.75 -10.47 8.53
N GLY A 245 -13.73 -11.35 8.83
CA GLY A 245 -15.03 -11.37 8.17
C GLY A 245 -15.00 -11.88 6.72
N ARG A 246 -13.91 -12.55 6.30
CA ARG A 246 -13.71 -13.06 4.92
C ARG A 246 -14.12 -14.51 4.73
N TYR A 247 -14.33 -15.27 5.81
CA TYR A 247 -14.51 -16.71 5.75
C TYR A 247 -15.65 -17.21 6.65
N ASP A 248 -16.66 -17.81 6.03
CA ASP A 248 -17.86 -18.37 6.66
C ASP A 248 -17.80 -19.92 6.83
N GLY A 249 -16.83 -20.57 6.19
CA GLY A 249 -16.67 -22.04 6.21
C GLY A 249 -16.12 -22.57 7.52
N GLY A 250 -16.12 -23.89 7.71
CA GLY A 250 -15.58 -24.56 8.91
C GLY A 250 -14.07 -24.39 9.10
N ILE A 251 -13.60 -24.42 10.34
CA ILE A 251 -12.16 -24.42 10.64
C ILE A 251 -11.71 -25.88 10.67
N ASP A 252 -11.28 -26.39 9.53
CA ASP A 252 -10.95 -27.81 9.32
C ASP A 252 -9.51 -28.04 8.81
N GLY A 253 -8.75 -26.97 8.59
CA GLY A 253 -7.37 -27.02 8.10
C GLY A 253 -7.23 -27.51 6.65
N LYS A 254 -8.33 -27.56 5.88
CA LYS A 254 -8.31 -28.02 4.49
C LYS A 254 -8.23 -26.86 3.50
N ASP A 255 -7.50 -27.08 2.41
CA ASP A 255 -7.37 -26.13 1.30
C ASP A 255 -8.55 -26.23 0.31
N GLY A 256 -9.76 -25.99 0.81
CA GLY A 256 -10.98 -26.04 -0.01
C GLY A 256 -11.13 -24.84 -0.96
N PRO A 257 -12.03 -24.89 -1.96
CA PRO A 257 -12.33 -23.76 -2.84
C PRO A 257 -12.67 -22.47 -2.08
N LYS A 258 -13.50 -22.56 -1.03
CA LYS A 258 -13.85 -21.42 -0.16
C LYS A 258 -12.63 -20.82 0.56
N THR A 259 -11.70 -21.67 1.02
CA THR A 259 -10.49 -21.21 1.70
C THR A 259 -9.55 -20.51 0.72
N ARG A 260 -9.35 -21.07 -0.48
CA ARG A 260 -8.55 -20.44 -1.55
C ARG A 260 -9.13 -19.09 -2.00
N GLU A 261 -10.44 -19.01 -2.15
CA GLU A 261 -11.14 -17.76 -2.50
C GLU A 261 -10.96 -16.71 -1.41
N ALA A 262 -11.17 -17.07 -0.13
CA ALA A 262 -10.99 -16.15 0.99
C ALA A 262 -9.53 -15.68 1.14
N ILE A 263 -8.55 -16.57 0.94
CA ILE A 263 -7.12 -16.21 0.92
C ILE A 263 -6.85 -15.21 -0.21
N ALA A 264 -7.33 -15.48 -1.42
CA ALA A 264 -7.09 -14.60 -2.56
C ALA A 264 -7.73 -13.22 -2.36
N ALA A 265 -8.99 -13.17 -1.89
CA ALA A 265 -9.68 -11.94 -1.56
C ALA A 265 -8.94 -11.13 -0.49
N GLU A 266 -8.40 -11.80 0.53
CA GLU A 266 -7.68 -11.12 1.60
C GLU A 266 -6.29 -10.63 1.16
N VAL A 267 -5.57 -11.37 0.32
CA VAL A 267 -4.31 -10.89 -0.31
C VAL A 267 -4.57 -9.58 -1.06
N ALA A 268 -5.63 -9.54 -1.88
CA ALA A 268 -5.99 -8.36 -2.67
C ALA A 268 -6.45 -7.18 -1.80
N ALA A 269 -7.11 -7.44 -0.67
CA ALA A 269 -7.59 -6.39 0.22
C ALA A 269 -6.50 -5.83 1.15
N LEU A 270 -5.67 -6.71 1.71
CA LEU A 270 -4.64 -6.37 2.67
C LEU A 270 -3.51 -5.56 2.01
N ARG A 271 -3.22 -5.83 0.73
CA ARG A 271 -2.23 -5.15 -0.11
C ARG A 271 -0.80 -5.06 0.49
N VAL A 272 -0.46 -5.95 1.42
CA VAL A 272 0.88 -6.02 2.06
C VAL A 272 1.89 -6.85 1.29
N SER A 273 1.44 -7.86 0.56
CA SER A 273 2.26 -8.70 -0.32
C SER A 273 1.34 -9.44 -1.30
N PRO A 274 1.74 -9.66 -2.56
CA PRO A 274 1.01 -10.50 -3.52
C PRO A 274 1.18 -12.01 -3.25
N ASP A 275 2.15 -12.37 -2.39
CA ASP A 275 2.37 -13.72 -1.89
C ASP A 275 1.37 -14.08 -0.78
N ALA A 276 0.73 -15.23 -0.91
CA ALA A 276 -0.32 -15.65 0.00
C ALA A 276 0.20 -16.05 1.38
N GLY A 277 1.36 -16.72 1.46
CA GLY A 277 1.96 -17.10 2.73
C GLY A 277 2.31 -15.88 3.58
N THR A 278 2.98 -14.90 2.97
CA THR A 278 3.32 -13.63 3.60
C THR A 278 2.08 -12.86 4.07
N ALA A 279 1.07 -12.72 3.21
CA ALA A 279 -0.16 -12.01 3.56
C ALA A 279 -0.92 -12.69 4.72
N MET A 280 -1.00 -14.02 4.72
CA MET A 280 -1.71 -14.75 5.77
C MET A 280 -0.94 -14.74 7.09
N ALA A 281 0.39 -14.77 7.06
CA ALA A 281 1.21 -14.58 8.27
C ALA A 281 0.98 -13.20 8.90
N GLU A 282 0.93 -12.14 8.09
CA GLU A 282 0.62 -10.79 8.55
C GLU A 282 -0.81 -10.69 9.13
N LEU A 283 -1.80 -11.34 8.50
CA LEU A 283 -3.15 -11.40 9.03
C LEU A 283 -3.22 -12.08 10.41
N ILE A 284 -2.54 -13.22 10.56
CA ILE A 284 -2.44 -13.94 11.83
C ILE A 284 -1.79 -13.06 12.90
N LYS A 285 -0.70 -12.36 12.54
CA LYS A 285 -0.02 -11.41 13.43
C LYS A 285 -0.96 -10.29 13.89
N ARG A 286 -1.66 -9.62 12.97
CA ARG A 286 -2.64 -8.57 13.31
C ARG A 286 -3.71 -9.05 14.28
N ARG A 287 -4.22 -10.26 14.08
CA ARG A 287 -5.19 -10.87 15.00
C ARG A 287 -4.58 -11.12 16.38
N ALA A 288 -3.33 -11.57 16.45
CA ALA A 288 -2.62 -11.80 17.71
C ALA A 288 -2.34 -10.49 18.46
N ASP A 289 -1.95 -9.43 17.75
CA ASP A 289 -1.73 -8.10 18.31
C ASP A 289 -3.04 -7.54 18.87
N TRP A 290 -4.13 -7.57 18.09
CA TRP A 290 -5.47 -7.17 18.55
C TRP A 290 -5.92 -7.96 19.79
N ARG A 291 -5.67 -9.27 19.83
CA ARG A 291 -5.98 -10.11 20.99
C ARG A 291 -5.24 -9.64 22.23
N THR A 292 -3.96 -9.30 22.10
CA THR A 292 -3.13 -8.74 23.17
C THR A 292 -3.66 -7.37 23.63
N GLU A 293 -3.96 -6.47 22.69
CA GLU A 293 -4.51 -5.14 22.98
C GLU A 293 -5.84 -5.20 23.73
N MET A 294 -6.69 -6.17 23.39
CA MET A 294 -7.97 -6.39 24.05
C MET A 294 -7.86 -7.16 25.38
N GLY A 295 -6.65 -7.53 25.82
CA GLY A 295 -6.40 -8.31 27.04
C GLY A 295 -7.00 -9.72 26.99
N LEU A 296 -7.26 -10.24 25.79
CA LEU A 296 -7.91 -11.52 25.58
C LEU A 296 -6.90 -12.64 25.78
N SER A 297 -7.08 -13.43 26.83
CA SER A 297 -6.24 -14.60 27.13
C SER A 297 -7.09 -15.85 27.32
N THR A 298 -6.44 -17.02 27.32
CA THR A 298 -7.14 -18.28 27.53
C THR A 298 -7.37 -18.47 29.03
N LEU A 299 -8.63 -18.47 29.42
CA LEU A 299 -9.08 -18.81 30.76
C LEU A 299 -9.38 -20.31 30.81
N ASN A 300 -8.61 -21.03 31.62
CA ASN A 300 -8.88 -22.43 31.97
C ASN A 300 -9.57 -22.47 33.33
N ASP A 301 -10.89 -22.67 33.33
CA ASP A 301 -11.68 -22.67 34.55
C ASP A 301 -11.70 -24.06 35.19
N LYS A 302 -11.11 -24.19 36.38
CA LYS A 302 -10.95 -25.49 37.05
C LYS A 302 -12.25 -26.08 37.59
N VAL A 303 -13.26 -25.25 37.85
CA VAL A 303 -14.52 -25.67 38.47
C VAL A 303 -15.45 -26.27 37.43
N THR A 304 -15.62 -25.58 36.31
CA THR A 304 -16.46 -26.03 35.18
C THR A 304 -15.69 -26.96 34.24
N GLY A 305 -14.36 -26.89 34.24
CA GLY A 305 -13.49 -27.59 33.29
C GLY A 305 -13.51 -26.99 31.89
N LEU A 306 -14.09 -25.79 31.72
CA LEU A 306 -14.18 -25.09 30.45
C LEU A 306 -12.91 -24.28 30.16
N SER A 307 -12.57 -24.18 28.87
CA SER A 307 -11.51 -23.30 28.38
C SER A 307 -12.12 -22.29 27.42
N VAL A 308 -11.99 -21.00 27.72
CA VAL A 308 -12.53 -19.91 26.90
C VAL A 308 -11.50 -18.82 26.67
N ILE A 309 -11.70 -18.02 25.62
CA ILE A 309 -10.96 -16.78 25.41
C ILE A 309 -11.74 -15.66 26.09
N ALA A 310 -11.12 -14.95 27.04
CA ALA A 310 -11.78 -13.89 27.81
C ALA A 310 -10.81 -12.73 28.13
N PRO A 311 -11.33 -11.49 28.30
CA PRO A 311 -10.51 -10.32 28.64
C PRO A 311 -10.10 -10.37 30.12
N MET A 312 -9.04 -11.12 30.45
CA MET A 312 -8.68 -11.40 31.84
C MET A 312 -8.18 -10.17 32.61
N ASP A 313 -7.75 -9.12 31.92
CA ASP A 313 -7.42 -7.84 32.55
C ASP A 313 -8.66 -7.09 33.07
N GLN A 314 -9.84 -7.45 32.57
CA GLN A 314 -11.13 -6.84 32.92
C GLN A 314 -11.99 -7.71 33.85
N LEU A 315 -11.59 -8.96 34.07
CA LEU A 315 -12.35 -9.95 34.83
C LEU A 315 -11.61 -10.33 36.11
N GLU A 316 -12.37 -10.53 37.17
CA GLU A 316 -11.86 -11.06 38.44
C GLU A 316 -12.75 -12.22 38.87
N PHE A 317 -12.16 -13.35 39.25
CA PHE A 317 -12.92 -14.46 39.79
C PHE A 317 -13.64 -14.01 41.07
N ASP A 318 -14.95 -14.24 41.13
CA ASP A 318 -15.79 -13.86 42.26
C ASP A 318 -16.06 -15.08 43.14
N ARG A 319 -16.73 -16.09 42.58
CA ARG A 319 -17.09 -17.32 43.30
C ARG A 319 -17.45 -18.46 42.36
N ALA A 320 -17.48 -19.66 42.93
CA ALA A 320 -17.97 -20.88 42.30
C ALA A 320 -19.21 -21.40 43.01
N GLU A 321 -20.26 -21.74 42.26
CA GLU A 321 -21.53 -22.26 42.79
C GLU A 321 -21.97 -23.52 42.03
N ARG A 322 -21.82 -24.69 42.66
CA ARG A 322 -22.13 -26.01 42.08
C ARG A 322 -21.41 -26.27 40.74
N ALA A 323 -22.06 -25.89 39.63
CA ALA A 323 -21.64 -26.10 38.25
C ALA A 323 -21.35 -24.78 37.52
N LEU A 324 -21.26 -23.68 38.27
CA LEU A 324 -21.11 -22.30 37.80
C LEU A 324 -19.80 -21.71 38.31
N SER A 325 -19.10 -20.98 37.45
CA SER A 325 -18.05 -20.03 37.85
C SER A 325 -18.46 -18.63 37.44
N ILE A 326 -18.41 -17.69 38.38
CA ILE A 326 -18.75 -16.28 38.16
C ILE A 326 -17.46 -15.46 38.23
N TYR A 327 -17.23 -14.69 37.17
CA TYR A 327 -16.18 -13.69 37.06
C TYR A 327 -16.83 -12.31 36.99
N ARG A 328 -16.57 -11.48 38.00
CA ARG A 328 -17.11 -10.12 38.11
C ARG A 328 -16.21 -9.10 37.39
N PRO A 329 -16.72 -7.88 37.13
CA PRO A 329 -15.90 -6.80 36.62
C PRO A 329 -14.74 -6.48 37.58
N LYS A 330 -13.53 -6.42 37.03
CA LYS A 330 -12.34 -5.88 37.69
C LYS A 330 -12.27 -4.37 37.43
N ASN A 331 -11.96 -3.58 38.46
CA ASN A 331 -11.77 -2.12 38.34
C ASN A 331 -12.88 -1.38 37.57
N ASN A 332 -14.15 -1.74 37.81
CA ASN A 332 -15.31 -1.16 37.11
C ASN A 332 -15.26 -1.29 35.57
N SER A 333 -14.61 -2.32 35.02
CA SER A 333 -14.56 -2.61 33.58
C SER A 333 -15.94 -2.74 32.92
N GLY A 334 -16.95 -3.11 33.71
CA GLY A 334 -18.29 -3.43 33.21
C GLY A 334 -18.40 -4.81 32.54
N ALA A 335 -17.28 -5.53 32.36
CA ALA A 335 -17.25 -6.87 31.80
C ALA A 335 -17.52 -7.92 32.88
N ALA A 336 -18.43 -8.87 32.60
CA ALA A 336 -18.70 -10.01 33.47
C ALA A 336 -18.73 -11.29 32.64
N LEU A 337 -18.29 -12.39 33.23
CA LEU A 337 -18.30 -13.71 32.58
C LEU A 337 -18.89 -14.73 33.54
N ILE A 338 -19.83 -15.53 33.05
CA ILE A 338 -20.41 -16.65 33.77
C ILE A 338 -20.14 -17.90 32.95
N LEU A 339 -19.47 -18.86 33.56
CA LEU A 339 -19.21 -20.18 32.96
C LEU A 339 -20.10 -21.20 33.64
N PHE A 340 -20.73 -22.06 32.86
CA PHE A 340 -21.61 -23.11 33.35
C PHE A 340 -21.32 -24.43 32.63
N SER A 341 -21.15 -25.51 33.37
CA SER A 341 -20.96 -26.84 32.78
C SER A 341 -21.78 -27.89 33.52
N GLN A 342 -22.76 -28.48 32.84
CA GLN A 342 -23.51 -29.63 33.31
C GLN A 342 -23.67 -30.69 32.21
N PRO A 343 -23.70 -31.98 32.57
CA PRO A 343 -24.14 -33.04 31.66
C PRO A 343 -25.60 -32.80 31.21
N GLY A 344 -25.89 -32.95 29.92
CA GLY A 344 -27.23 -32.77 29.37
C GLY A 344 -27.26 -32.93 27.85
N GLY A 345 -28.47 -33.00 27.27
CA GLY A 345 -28.72 -33.09 25.84
C GLY A 345 -29.26 -31.78 25.25
N GLN A 346 -29.75 -31.86 24.01
CA GLN A 346 -30.25 -30.68 23.28
C GLN A 346 -31.46 -30.04 23.98
N GLN A 347 -32.33 -30.83 24.60
CA GLN A 347 -33.51 -30.31 25.31
C GLN A 347 -33.09 -29.52 26.55
N GLU A 348 -32.14 -30.03 27.34
CA GLU A 348 -31.64 -29.35 28.53
C GLU A 348 -30.92 -28.04 28.18
N LEU A 349 -30.19 -27.99 27.05
CA LEU A 349 -29.61 -26.75 26.54
C LEU A 349 -30.70 -25.72 26.19
N VAL A 350 -31.76 -26.17 25.50
CA VAL A 350 -32.88 -25.31 25.11
C VAL A 350 -33.56 -24.73 26.34
N ASP A 351 -33.79 -25.53 27.37
CA ASP A 351 -34.40 -25.12 28.63
C ASP A 351 -33.51 -24.14 29.39
N LEU A 352 -32.19 -24.42 29.47
CA LEU A 352 -31.19 -23.55 30.11
C LEU A 352 -31.19 -22.16 29.48
N SER A 353 -31.19 -22.07 28.15
CA SER A 353 -31.20 -20.76 27.48
C SER A 353 -32.51 -19.98 27.69
N GLY A 354 -33.63 -20.66 27.88
CA GLY A 354 -34.88 -20.03 28.32
C GLY A 354 -34.75 -19.44 29.73
N LEU A 355 -34.10 -20.15 30.64
CA LEU A 355 -33.83 -19.68 32.00
C LEU A 355 -32.86 -18.49 32.02
N VAL A 356 -31.76 -18.55 31.28
CA VAL A 356 -30.79 -17.43 31.16
C VAL A 356 -31.45 -16.17 30.60
N THR A 357 -32.37 -16.32 29.64
CA THR A 357 -33.15 -15.22 29.09
C THR A 357 -34.10 -14.63 30.14
N ALA A 358 -34.82 -15.47 30.89
CA ALA A 358 -35.75 -15.05 31.94
C ALA A 358 -35.05 -14.33 33.10
N LEU A 359 -33.79 -14.68 33.39
CA LEU A 359 -32.97 -14.02 34.40
C LEU A 359 -32.48 -12.62 33.98
N GLY A 360 -32.68 -12.22 32.72
CA GLY A 360 -32.29 -10.89 32.22
C GLY A 360 -30.79 -10.66 32.16
N TRP A 361 -29.99 -11.73 32.13
CA TRP A 361 -28.52 -11.64 32.10
C TRP A 361 -27.97 -11.12 30.77
N VAL A 362 -28.70 -11.39 29.68
CA VAL A 362 -28.38 -10.88 28.35
C VAL A 362 -29.49 -9.90 27.94
N PRO A 363 -29.19 -8.63 27.69
CA PRO A 363 -30.19 -7.64 27.30
C PRO A 363 -30.62 -7.84 25.85
N GLN A 364 -31.93 -7.93 25.61
CA GLN A 364 -32.51 -8.13 24.27
C GLN A 364 -31.82 -9.26 23.48
N PRO A 365 -31.78 -10.50 24.02
CA PRO A 365 -30.97 -11.56 23.43
C PRO A 365 -31.54 -12.01 22.09
N THR A 366 -30.68 -12.02 21.08
CA THR A 366 -30.84 -12.83 19.87
C THR A 366 -30.33 -14.24 20.15
N ARG A 367 -31.12 -15.25 19.79
CA ARG A 367 -30.84 -16.65 20.10
C ARG A 367 -30.50 -17.43 18.84
N SER A 368 -29.30 -18.01 18.79
CA SER A 368 -28.91 -19.00 17.79
C SER A 368 -28.79 -20.37 18.44
N ILE A 369 -29.47 -21.36 17.89
CA ILE A 369 -29.48 -22.75 18.37
C ILE A 369 -28.89 -23.62 17.28
N GLU A 370 -27.80 -24.29 17.59
CA GLU A 370 -27.19 -25.28 16.73
C GLU A 370 -27.07 -26.62 17.46
N ASN A 371 -26.73 -27.69 16.74
CA ASN A 371 -26.52 -28.99 17.36
C ASN A 371 -25.32 -28.90 18.31
N GLY A 372 -25.59 -29.14 19.60
CA GLY A 372 -24.54 -29.15 20.62
C GLY A 372 -23.99 -27.78 20.99
N HIS A 373 -24.66 -26.66 20.66
CA HIS A 373 -24.39 -25.37 21.32
C HIS A 373 -25.54 -24.38 21.15
N ILE A 374 -25.65 -23.42 22.08
CA ILE A 374 -26.57 -22.28 21.98
C ILE A 374 -25.77 -21.01 22.25
N LEU A 375 -25.98 -20.00 21.40
CA LEU A 375 -25.47 -18.65 21.56
C LEU A 375 -26.63 -17.70 21.87
N LEU A 376 -26.50 -16.95 22.96
CA LEU A 376 -27.35 -15.80 23.28
C LEU A 376 -26.50 -14.54 23.19
N ASP A 377 -26.85 -13.64 22.27
CA ASP A 377 -26.13 -12.39 22.06
C ASP A 377 -27.04 -11.19 22.20
N GLY A 378 -26.63 -10.19 22.98
CA GLY A 378 -27.47 -9.04 23.30
C GLY A 378 -26.68 -7.79 23.69
N ALA A 379 -27.29 -6.64 23.45
CA ALA A 379 -26.69 -5.33 23.70
C ALA A 379 -27.67 -4.41 24.45
N ASN A 380 -27.14 -3.59 25.35
CA ASN A 380 -27.90 -2.50 25.96
C ASN A 380 -27.89 -1.26 25.04
N THR A 381 -29.04 -0.61 24.86
CA THR A 381 -29.19 0.63 24.08
C THR A 381 -28.91 1.91 24.87
N ILE A 382 -28.40 1.82 26.12
CA ILE A 382 -28.28 2.99 26.99
C ILE A 382 -26.94 3.71 26.78
N ILE A 383 -27.01 4.90 26.16
CA ILE A 383 -25.94 5.90 26.09
C ILE A 383 -25.79 6.54 27.49
N SER A 384 -25.14 5.84 28.42
CA SER A 384 -24.36 6.46 29.51
C SER A 384 -23.57 5.37 30.22
N ALA A 385 -22.25 5.51 30.21
CA ALA A 385 -21.25 4.57 30.74
C ALA A 385 -21.11 3.22 30.00
N GLY A 386 -20.54 3.28 28.79
CA GLY A 386 -19.88 2.16 28.09
C GLY A 386 -20.80 1.12 27.44
N PRO A 387 -20.46 0.61 26.23
CA PRO A 387 -21.23 -0.48 25.63
C PRO A 387 -21.05 -1.76 26.46
N LYS A 388 -22.10 -2.17 27.20
CA LYS A 388 -22.17 -3.51 27.79
C LYS A 388 -22.63 -4.48 26.71
N VAL A 389 -21.68 -5.13 26.07
CA VAL A 389 -21.91 -6.29 25.20
C VAL A 389 -21.93 -7.52 26.09
N GLY A 390 -23.05 -8.27 26.09
CA GLY A 390 -23.19 -9.49 26.86
C GLY A 390 -23.43 -10.67 25.92
N SER A 391 -22.48 -11.60 25.85
CA SER A 391 -22.64 -12.84 25.09
C SER A 391 -22.48 -14.02 26.04
N VAL A 392 -23.44 -14.94 26.03
CA VAL A 392 -23.39 -16.20 26.80
C VAL A 392 -23.34 -17.35 25.81
N MET A 393 -22.27 -18.15 25.87
CA MET A 393 -22.10 -19.35 25.07
C MET A 393 -22.25 -20.58 25.96
N ALA A 394 -23.20 -21.46 25.63
CA ALA A 394 -23.41 -22.73 26.33
C ALA A 394 -23.09 -23.90 25.39
N ALA A 395 -22.22 -24.81 25.83
CA ALA A 395 -21.92 -26.05 25.15
C ALA A 395 -22.16 -27.24 26.11
N PRO A 396 -22.77 -28.35 25.65
CA PRO A 396 -22.96 -29.54 26.44
C PRO A 396 -21.62 -30.26 26.63
N LYS A 397 -21.44 -30.85 27.81
CA LYS A 397 -20.33 -31.77 28.05
C LYS A 397 -20.74 -33.16 27.57
N VAL A 398 -20.20 -33.60 26.44
CA VAL A 398 -20.35 -35.00 25.99
C VAL A 398 -19.51 -35.88 26.93
N SER A 399 -20.13 -36.83 27.62
CA SER A 399 -19.39 -37.78 28.44
C SER A 399 -18.71 -38.82 27.54
N SER A 400 -17.38 -38.63 27.37
CA SER A 400 -16.38 -39.57 26.80
C SER A 400 -16.60 -40.09 25.39
#